data_AF-A0AAF0PY58-F1
#
_entry.id   AF-A0AAF0PY58-F1
#
_cell.length_a   1.000
_cell.length_b   1.000
_cell.length_c   1.000
_cell.angle_alpha   90.00
_cell.angle_beta   90.00
_cell.angle_gamma   90.00
#
_symmetry.space_group_name_H-M   'P 1'
#
loop_
_entity.id
_entity.type
_entity.pdbx_description
1 polymer ?
#
loop_
_entity_poly.entity_id
_entity_poly.type
_entity_poly.pdbx_seq_one_letter_code
_entity_poly.pdbx_strand_id
1 'polypeptide(L)'
;MKIMASLPAHKKIILVGHAFGGLAISKAMETFPEKISAAVFLSLVQLSMQPPSLLRSKVLGNYHLSVEDLALATTLVRLFYLYRAEDVSKEIVLSSKRYGFVRRAFIVAAENKALTKEFSELMIEKNPPDEVKEIEGSDQDV
;
A
#
# COMPACT_ATOMS: atom_id res chain seq x y z
N MET A 1 -7.16 -0.74 -15.21
CA MET A 1 -7.08 0.61 -14.59
C MET A 1 -7.96 1.62 -15.34
N LYS A 2 -9.29 1.51 -15.24
CA LYS A 2 -10.21 2.35 -16.03
C LYS A 2 -10.19 3.83 -15.62
N ILE A 3 -10.09 4.11 -14.31
CA ILE A 3 -10.08 5.49 -13.76
C ILE A 3 -8.88 6.28 -14.31
N MET A 4 -7.67 5.74 -14.22
CA MET A 4 -6.46 6.42 -14.72
C MET A 4 -6.53 6.70 -16.23
N ALA A 5 -7.08 5.75 -16.99
CA ALA A 5 -7.23 5.89 -18.44
C ALA A 5 -8.21 7.02 -18.81
N SER A 6 -9.30 7.19 -18.05
CA SER A 6 -10.33 8.20 -18.34
C SER A 6 -9.97 9.62 -17.89
N LEU A 7 -8.88 9.83 -17.16
CA LEU A 7 -8.46 11.16 -16.73
C LEU A 7 -8.00 12.03 -17.93
N PRO A 8 -8.47 13.29 -18.05
CA PRO A 8 -7.96 14.24 -19.03
C PRO A 8 -6.46 14.49 -18.89
N ALA A 9 -5.77 14.78 -20.00
CA ALA A 9 -4.30 14.92 -20.03
C ALA A 9 -3.75 16.03 -19.10
N HIS A 10 -4.53 17.09 -18.84
CA HIS A 10 -4.11 18.21 -17.99
C HIS A 10 -4.42 17.98 -16.49
N LYS A 11 -5.14 16.91 -16.13
CA LYS A 11 -5.51 16.63 -14.74
C LYS A 11 -4.53 15.64 -14.12
N LYS A 12 -4.02 15.99 -12.94
CA LYS A 12 -3.24 15.10 -12.09
C LYS A 12 -4.01 14.76 -10.83
N ILE A 13 -3.75 13.59 -10.27
CA ILE A 13 -4.34 13.13 -9.01
C ILE A 13 -3.24 12.76 -8.01
N ILE A 14 -3.63 12.64 -6.74
CA ILE A 14 -2.83 12.00 -5.70
C ILE A 14 -3.40 10.61 -5.48
N LEU A 15 -2.54 9.60 -5.50
CA LEU A 15 -2.91 8.23 -5.17
C LEU A 15 -2.55 7.95 -3.71
N VAL A 16 -3.48 7.36 -2.97
CA VAL A 16 -3.24 6.90 -1.60
C VAL A 16 -3.51 5.40 -1.56
N GLY A 17 -2.48 4.62 -1.24
CA GLY A 17 -2.54 3.17 -1.18
C GLY A 17 -2.33 2.69 0.24
N HIS A 18 -3.36 2.11 0.84
CA HIS A 18 -3.27 1.41 2.12
C HIS A 18 -3.00 -0.07 1.89
N ALA A 19 -2.05 -0.62 2.64
CA ALA A 19 -1.64 -2.01 2.60
C ALA A 19 -1.37 -2.54 1.17
N PHE A 20 -2.07 -3.60 0.74
CA PHE A 20 -1.92 -4.14 -0.61
C PHE A 20 -2.28 -3.14 -1.74
N GLY A 21 -2.98 -2.05 -1.42
CA GLY A 21 -3.19 -0.92 -2.31
C GLY A 21 -1.87 -0.33 -2.85
N GLY A 22 -0.77 -0.45 -2.10
CA GLY A 22 0.58 -0.07 -2.52
C GLY A 22 0.99 -0.69 -3.87
N LEU A 23 0.64 -1.96 -4.11
CA LEU A 23 0.95 -2.63 -5.38
C LEU A 23 0.13 -2.04 -6.54
N ALA A 24 -1.15 -1.77 -6.30
CA ALA A 24 -2.04 -1.21 -7.32
C ALA A 24 -1.59 0.20 -7.73
N ILE A 25 -1.25 1.06 -6.76
CA ILE A 25 -0.77 2.40 -7.06
C ILE A 25 0.62 2.39 -7.70
N SER A 26 1.50 1.46 -7.32
CA SER A 26 2.81 1.29 -7.97
C SER A 26 2.66 0.94 -9.45
N LYS A 27 1.73 0.04 -9.79
CA LYS A 27 1.41 -0.28 -11.19
C LYS A 27 0.81 0.93 -11.92
N ALA A 28 -0.03 1.73 -11.24
CA ALA A 28 -0.58 2.95 -11.80
C ALA A 28 0.51 4.00 -12.08
N MET A 29 1.47 4.18 -11.18
CA MET A 29 2.63 5.05 -11.36
C MET A 29 3.51 4.60 -12.53
N GLU A 30 3.73 3.29 -12.67
CA GLU A 30 4.46 2.77 -13.83
C GLU A 30 3.68 3.02 -15.12
N THR A 31 2.35 2.94 -15.11
CA THR A 31 1.56 3.01 -16.35
C THR A 31 1.20 4.44 -16.76
N PHE A 32 0.89 5.34 -15.82
CA PHE A 32 0.41 6.70 -16.05
C PHE A 32 1.14 7.75 -15.19
N PRO A 33 2.50 7.79 -15.20
CA PRO A 33 3.27 8.67 -14.33
C PRO A 33 2.93 10.15 -14.53
N GLU A 34 2.60 10.57 -15.74
CA GLU A 34 2.26 11.95 -16.09
C GLU A 34 0.93 12.43 -15.48
N LYS A 35 0.03 11.50 -15.13
CA LYS A 35 -1.29 11.78 -14.54
C LYS A 35 -1.28 11.76 -13.01
N ILE A 36 -0.14 11.48 -12.39
CA ILE A 36 -0.02 11.33 -10.94
C ILE A 36 0.93 12.42 -10.44
N SER A 37 0.44 13.27 -9.54
CA SER A 37 1.25 14.32 -8.94
C SER A 37 2.09 13.77 -7.78
N ALA A 38 1.51 12.89 -6.99
CA ALA A 38 2.16 12.23 -5.86
C ALA A 38 1.47 10.89 -5.54
N ALA A 39 2.20 10.00 -4.89
CA ALA A 39 1.70 8.75 -4.34
C ALA A 39 2.02 8.67 -2.86
N VAL A 40 1.03 8.31 -2.05
CA VAL A 40 1.13 8.14 -0.59
C VAL A 40 0.94 6.67 -0.27
N PHE A 41 1.89 6.09 0.45
CA PHE A 41 1.85 4.71 0.91
C PHE A 41 1.54 4.69 2.41
N LEU A 42 0.43 4.06 2.79
CA LEU A 42 -0.02 3.85 4.17
C LEU A 42 0.16 2.37 4.51
N SER A 43 0.95 2.04 5.54
CA SER A 43 0.96 0.73 6.23
C SER A 43 0.87 -0.54 5.34
N LEU A 44 1.99 -0.91 4.67
CA LEU A 44 2.24 -2.02 3.68
C LEU A 44 1.96 -1.57 2.22
N VAL A 45 2.52 -2.06 1.10
CA VAL A 45 3.65 -2.92 0.70
C VAL A 45 4.58 -2.11 -0.21
N GLN A 46 5.88 -2.13 0.06
CA GLN A 46 6.93 -2.04 -0.95
C GLN A 46 7.54 -3.45 -1.06
N LEU A 47 7.49 -4.06 -2.25
CA LEU A 47 7.70 -5.51 -2.47
C LEU A 47 8.81 -6.15 -1.60
N SER A 48 8.40 -6.90 -0.56
CA SER A 48 9.24 -7.90 0.12
C SER A 48 8.36 -9.02 0.70
N MET A 49 8.89 -10.24 0.64
CA MET A 49 8.20 -11.51 0.43
C MET A 49 7.78 -12.22 1.73
N GLN A 50 6.57 -12.82 1.76
CA GLN A 50 6.26 -14.05 2.50
C GLN A 50 4.90 -14.66 2.07
N PRO A 51 4.72 -16.00 2.10
CA PRO A 51 3.49 -16.66 1.65
C PRO A 51 2.42 -16.67 2.76
N PRO A 52 1.14 -16.44 2.43
CA PRO A 52 0.08 -16.46 3.44
C PRO A 52 -0.71 -17.77 3.38
N SER A 53 -0.57 -18.60 4.41
CA SER A 53 -1.57 -19.58 4.79
C SER A 53 -2.30 -19.09 6.06
N LEU A 54 -3.63 -19.19 6.02
CA LEU A 54 -4.61 -18.94 7.10
C LEU A 54 -4.79 -17.48 7.57
N LEU A 55 -5.78 -16.77 7.02
CA LEU A 55 -6.21 -15.47 7.54
C LEU A 55 -7.73 -15.24 7.36
N ARG A 56 -8.53 -15.79 8.28
CA ARG A 56 -9.86 -15.24 8.62
C ARG A 56 -9.95 -14.87 10.11
N SER A 57 -9.37 -15.70 10.99
CA SER A 57 -9.32 -15.42 12.44
C SER A 57 -8.14 -14.54 12.88
N LYS A 58 -6.99 -14.61 12.18
CA LYS A 58 -5.79 -13.81 12.51
C LYS A 58 -5.79 -12.38 12.00
N VAL A 59 -6.59 -12.07 10.97
CA VAL A 59 -6.72 -10.69 10.45
C VAL A 59 -7.39 -9.85 11.53
N LEU A 60 -8.61 -10.22 11.93
CA LEU A 60 -9.45 -9.42 12.82
C LEU A 60 -8.98 -9.44 14.29
N GLY A 61 -8.17 -10.41 14.71
CA GLY A 61 -7.73 -10.55 16.11
C GLY A 61 -6.64 -9.57 16.57
N ASN A 62 -6.01 -8.83 15.65
CA ASN A 62 -4.91 -7.92 15.96
C ASN A 62 -5.28 -6.42 15.90
N TYR A 63 -6.50 -6.09 15.48
CA TYR A 63 -6.92 -4.69 15.38
C TYR A 63 -7.53 -4.18 16.69
N HIS A 64 -7.20 -2.95 17.08
CA HIS A 64 -7.89 -2.23 18.17
C HIS A 64 -9.09 -1.46 17.59
N LEU A 65 -10.00 -2.19 16.94
CA LEU A 65 -11.20 -1.59 16.36
C LEU A 65 -12.25 -1.32 17.43
N SER A 66 -13.04 -0.26 17.20
CA SER A 66 -14.32 -0.07 17.90
C SER A 66 -15.25 -1.26 17.62
N VAL A 67 -16.28 -1.43 18.44
CA VAL A 67 -17.29 -2.48 18.22
C VAL A 67 -18.03 -2.25 16.90
N GLU A 68 -18.30 -0.99 16.55
CA GLU A 68 -18.90 -0.62 15.28
C GLU A 68 -18.01 -1.00 14.09
N ASP A 69 -16.72 -0.68 14.15
CA ASP A 69 -15.78 -0.95 13.05
C ASP A 69 -15.53 -2.45 12.89
N LEU A 70 -15.48 -3.20 14.00
CA LEU A 70 -15.36 -4.66 13.96
C LEU A 70 -16.58 -5.31 13.30
N ALA A 71 -17.78 -4.84 13.63
CA ALA A 71 -19.02 -5.32 13.02
C ALA A 71 -19.05 -5.01 11.51
N LEU A 72 -18.61 -3.79 11.15
CA LEU A 72 -18.51 -3.36 9.75
C LEU A 72 -17.48 -4.21 8.98
N ALA A 73 -16.28 -4.38 9.52
CA ALA A 73 -15.21 -5.17 8.92
C ALA A 73 -15.66 -6.62 8.71
N THR A 74 -16.28 -7.23 9.70
CA THR A 74 -16.75 -8.63 9.61
C THR A 74 -17.83 -8.81 8.52
N THR A 75 -18.62 -7.77 8.25
CA THR A 75 -19.69 -7.79 7.24
C THR A 75 -19.18 -7.46 5.84
N LEU A 76 -18.22 -6.54 5.71
CA LEU A 76 -17.73 -6.05 4.42
C LEU A 76 -16.50 -6.79 3.89
N VAL A 77 -15.70 -7.43 4.75
CA VAL A 77 -14.52 -8.18 4.32
C VAL A 77 -14.94 -9.33 3.42
N ARG A 78 -14.45 -9.29 2.18
CA ARG A 78 -14.63 -10.35 1.19
C ARG A 78 -13.38 -11.21 1.12
N LEU A 79 -13.57 -12.47 0.72
CA LEU A 79 -12.45 -13.36 0.47
C LEU A 79 -11.54 -12.77 -0.61
N PHE A 80 -10.26 -12.61 -0.29
CA PHE A 80 -9.24 -12.13 -1.20
C PHE A 80 -8.16 -13.19 -1.36
N TYR A 81 -7.79 -13.50 -2.61
CA TYR A 81 -6.69 -14.40 -2.91
C TYR A 81 -5.40 -13.61 -2.95
N LEU A 82 -4.49 -13.92 -2.04
CA LEU A 82 -3.16 -13.34 -2.05
C LEU A 82 -2.37 -13.93 -3.21
N TYR A 83 -1.97 -13.08 -4.17
CA TYR A 83 -1.14 -13.47 -5.29
C TYR A 83 0.25 -13.87 -4.77
N ARG A 84 0.83 -14.90 -5.38
CA ARG A 84 2.22 -15.28 -5.08
C ARG A 84 3.16 -14.17 -5.53
N ALA A 85 4.26 -13.98 -4.80
CA ALA A 85 5.25 -12.97 -5.13
C ALA A 85 5.81 -13.16 -6.55
N GLU A 86 6.01 -14.41 -6.97
CA GLU A 86 6.49 -14.76 -8.32
C GLU A 86 5.52 -14.34 -9.43
N ASP A 87 4.23 -14.27 -9.16
CA ASP A 87 3.23 -13.86 -10.13
C ASP A 87 3.12 -12.33 -10.17
N VAL A 88 3.21 -11.67 -9.00
CA VAL A 88 3.25 -10.21 -8.92
C VAL A 88 4.51 -9.64 -9.60
N SER A 89 5.67 -10.27 -9.44
CA SER A 89 6.92 -9.79 -10.02
C SER A 89 6.98 -9.91 -11.55
N LYS A 90 6.25 -10.84 -12.14
CA LYS A 90 6.08 -10.94 -13.60
C LYS A 90 5.18 -9.83 -14.15
N GLU A 91 4.14 -9.47 -13.39
CA GLU A 91 3.14 -8.49 -13.82
C GLU A 91 3.57 -7.04 -13.52
N ILE A 92 4.33 -6.82 -12.45
CA ILE A 92 4.73 -5.49 -11.96
C ILE A 92 6.24 -5.38 -11.98
N VAL A 93 6.76 -4.88 -13.11
CA VAL A 93 8.16 -4.45 -13.24
C VAL A 93 8.17 -2.93 -13.18
N LEU A 94 8.81 -2.38 -12.14
CA LEU A 94 8.88 -0.94 -11.90
C LEU A 94 10.18 -0.37 -12.48
N SER A 95 10.09 0.78 -13.14
CA SER A 95 11.24 1.45 -13.73
C SER A 95 11.50 2.80 -13.05
N SER A 96 12.77 3.16 -12.91
CA SER A 96 13.15 4.47 -12.36
C SER A 96 12.63 5.63 -13.23
N LYS A 97 12.45 5.40 -14.55
CA LYS A 97 11.97 6.41 -15.49
C LYS A 97 10.48 6.72 -15.37
N ARG A 98 9.67 5.76 -14.88
CA ARG A 98 8.21 5.91 -14.80
C ARG A 98 7.74 5.88 -13.36
N TYR A 99 7.83 4.74 -12.67
CA TYR A 99 7.55 4.67 -11.23
C TYR A 99 8.38 5.69 -10.43
N GLY A 100 9.69 5.77 -10.71
CA GLY A 100 10.59 6.68 -10.01
C GLY A 100 10.36 8.17 -10.30
N PHE A 101 9.63 8.51 -11.36
CA PHE A 101 9.30 9.90 -11.72
C PHE A 101 8.23 10.52 -10.81
N VAL A 102 7.36 9.69 -10.23
CA VAL A 102 6.28 10.16 -9.36
C VAL A 102 6.83 10.39 -7.95
N ARG A 103 6.54 11.55 -7.37
CA ARG A 103 6.89 11.89 -5.98
C ARG A 103 6.17 10.95 -5.01
N ARG A 104 6.89 10.39 -4.05
CA ARG A 104 6.39 9.40 -3.10
C ARG A 104 6.51 9.90 -1.67
N ALA A 105 5.42 9.78 -0.92
CA ALA A 105 5.41 9.91 0.53
C ALA A 105 5.11 8.54 1.14
N PHE A 106 5.85 8.18 2.19
CA PHE A 106 5.61 6.96 2.97
C PHE A 106 5.19 7.35 4.38
N ILE A 107 4.07 6.79 4.83
CA ILE A 107 3.52 7.05 6.16
C ILE A 107 3.68 5.79 7.01
N VAL A 108 4.44 5.92 8.09
CA VAL A 108 4.68 4.90 9.10
C VAL A 108 3.64 5.07 10.20
N ALA A 109 2.92 3.99 10.49
CA ALA A 109 2.03 3.91 11.64
C ALA A 109 2.82 3.36 12.84
N ALA A 110 3.02 4.19 13.87
CA ALA A 110 3.97 3.91 14.95
C ALA A 110 3.60 2.65 15.76
N GLU A 111 2.31 2.35 15.92
CA GLU A 111 1.82 1.24 16.75
C GLU A 111 1.35 0.03 15.93
N ASN A 112 1.72 -0.03 14.65
CA ASN A 112 1.31 -1.13 13.77
C ASN A 112 1.94 -2.46 14.20
N LYS A 113 1.15 -3.33 14.83
CA LYS A 113 1.62 -4.65 15.30
C LYS A 113 1.80 -5.67 14.18
N ALA A 114 1.22 -5.45 13.00
CA ALA A 114 1.44 -6.32 11.84
C ALA A 114 2.72 -5.96 11.07
N LEU A 115 3.24 -4.74 11.26
CA LEU A 115 4.46 -4.25 10.63
C LEU A 115 5.43 -3.72 11.66
N THR A 116 6.47 -4.49 11.94
CA THR A 116 7.53 -4.02 12.83
C THR A 116 8.23 -2.79 12.25
N LYS A 117 8.74 -1.93 13.14
CA LYS A 117 9.48 -0.72 12.76
C LYS A 117 10.66 -1.06 11.85
N GLU A 118 11.38 -2.14 12.14
CA GLU A 118 12.54 -2.59 11.37
C GLU A 118 12.14 -2.97 9.93
N PHE A 119 10.95 -3.55 9.73
CA PHE A 119 10.48 -3.86 8.39
C PHE A 119 10.12 -2.61 7.59
N SER A 120 9.53 -1.61 8.24
CA SER A 120 9.25 -0.31 7.61
C SER A 120 10.54 0.41 7.21
N GLU A 121 11.54 0.43 8.09
CA GLU A 121 12.87 0.98 7.82
C GLU A 121 13.56 0.27 6.66
N LEU A 122 13.52 -1.07 6.62
CA LEU A 122 14.09 -1.86 5.52
C LEU A 122 13.43 -1.55 4.17
N MET A 123 12.12 -1.32 4.14
CA MET A 123 11.41 -0.95 2.92
C MET A 123 11.85 0.43 2.42
N ILE A 124 11.94 1.40 3.34
CA ILE A 124 12.40 2.76 3.05
C ILE A 124 13.85 2.73 2.53
N GLU A 125 14.74 1.95 3.16
CA GLU A 125 16.13 1.84 2.74
C GLU A 125 16.26 1.26 1.32
N LYS A 126 15.53 0.17 1.02
CA LYS A 126 15.62 -0.52 -0.27
C LYS A 126 15.02 0.25 -1.43
N ASN A 127 14.04 1.11 -1.17
CA ASN A 127 13.36 1.89 -2.20
C ASN A 127 12.91 3.24 -1.63
N PRO A 128 13.84 4.19 -1.48
CA PRO A 128 13.61 5.42 -0.74
C PRO A 128 12.50 6.27 -1.35
N PRO A 129 11.51 6.71 -0.56
CA PRO A 129 10.54 7.72 -0.97
C PRO A 129 11.16 9.13 -0.87
N ASP A 130 10.47 10.12 -1.42
CA ASP A 130 10.89 11.53 -1.30
C ASP A 130 10.61 12.09 0.09
N GLU A 131 9.56 11.58 0.75
CA GLU A 131 9.14 12.00 2.09
C GLU A 131 8.75 10.80 2.94
N VAL A 132 9.10 10.85 4.23
CA VAL A 132 8.64 9.90 5.24
C VAL A 132 7.96 10.68 6.35
N LYS A 133 6.79 10.22 6.79
CA LYS A 133 6.07 10.75 7.96
C LYS A 133 5.70 9.60 8.88
N GLU A 134 5.75 9.85 10.17
CA GLU A 134 5.28 8.92 11.19
C GLU A 134 4.07 9.53 11.87
N ILE A 135 3.05 8.72 12.11
CA ILE A 135 1.87 9.11 12.88
C ILE A 135 1.94 8.40 14.22
N GLU A 136 2.11 9.17 15.28
CA GLU A 136 2.15 8.68 16.66
C GLU A 136 0.75 8.27 17.11
N GLY A 137 0.67 7.22 17.94
CA GLY A 137 -0.61 6.70 18.45
C GLY A 137 -1.48 6.00 17.42
N SER A 138 -1.03 5.89 16.16
CA SER A 138 -1.80 5.24 15.10
C SER A 138 -1.42 3.76 14.98
N ASP A 139 -2.43 2.91 14.98
CA ASP A 139 -2.29 1.49 14.68
C ASP A 139 -2.36 1.24 13.16
N GLN A 140 -2.68 0.01 12.74
CA GLN A 140 -2.68 -0.35 11.33
C GLN A 140 -3.78 0.35 10.49
N ASP A 141 -4.82 0.90 11.13
CA ASP A 141 -6.04 1.41 10.49
C ASP A 141 -6.10 2.95 10.33
N VAL A 142 -4.93 3.59 10.20
CA VAL A 142 -4.74 5.04 9.95
C VAL A 142 -5.68 5.63 8.88
#